data_AF-A0A3D4KWW7-F1
#
_entry.id   AF-A0A3D4KWW7-F1
#
_cell.length_a   1.000
_cell.length_b   1.000
_cell.length_c   1.000
_cell.angle_alpha   90.00
_cell.angle_beta   90.00
_cell.angle_gamma   90.00
#
_symmetry.space_group_name_H-M   'P 1'
#
loop_
_entity.id
_entity.type
_entity.pdbx_description
1 polymer ?
#
loop_
_entity_poly.entity_id
_entity_poly.type
_entity_poly.pdbx_seq_one_letter_code
_entity_poly.pdbx_strand_id
1 'polypeptide(L)'
;YGKKIWALNQDIIAIETGGIERANDLRDTRDKLLDELACLGKIAYDEDIHGVVTIQFEGVDFVTKDYVNEMGYIRGYEYNKLFAEDIAKGLRGEVDDSFYVPSWPMLKNQEVFSVSEDINSDKNTDIGSLKALYNARGNRRATYRDLYPVGETYPEYPNVNNAVVIEGKEYEAVKDPITGHYNNIVADGGHTYTVSDDGVVTSVDTGKVYGTLGINSRDSKIFYEAKTQRSAIMNVMAEFDNLIHGIVTGMNKILSSDGTPEGTDEDVLLFKRIAVPSAGIDVSHTDGWVTDNLMINPLAQQVPALVNKGFLMSDKSVDQYKADALVDLFGNTFSRLSPDTNTQLTFAGYYIALTSENATNGRVYYSVSTNQEAMRTSLDNQRQEVVGVSDSDELTHMIRYQNAYNASSRYINTINSMLDTLINAMT
;
A
#
# COMPACT_ATOMS: atom_id res chain seq x y z
N TYR A 1 6.45 -8.88 23.11
CA TYR A 1 6.14 -10.32 23.03
C TYR A 1 7.34 -11.19 23.40
N GLY A 2 8.40 -11.24 22.58
CA GLY A 2 9.52 -12.19 22.76
C GLY A 2 10.09 -12.28 24.19
N LYS A 3 10.48 -11.16 24.80
CA LYS A 3 11.03 -11.15 26.19
C LYS A 3 10.08 -11.73 27.24
N LYS A 4 8.77 -11.50 27.09
CA LYS A 4 7.76 -12.03 28.02
C LYS A 4 7.63 -13.54 27.87
N ILE A 5 7.56 -14.03 26.63
CA ILE A 5 7.47 -15.47 26.36
C ILE A 5 8.74 -16.19 26.83
N TRP A 6 9.91 -15.59 26.59
CA TRP A 6 11.16 -16.14 27.09
C TRP A 6 11.22 -16.21 28.62
N ALA A 7 10.77 -15.17 29.32
CA ALA A 7 10.67 -15.20 30.78
C ALA A 7 9.72 -16.32 31.26
N LEU A 8 8.55 -16.46 30.64
CA LEU A 8 7.62 -17.56 30.93
C LEU A 8 8.24 -18.93 30.68
N ASN A 9 9.02 -19.10 29.61
CA ASN A 9 9.76 -20.35 29.39
C ASN A 9 10.71 -20.65 30.55
N GLN A 10 11.44 -19.67 31.07
CA GLN A 10 12.33 -19.89 32.22
C GLN A 10 11.56 -20.26 33.49
N ASP A 11 10.42 -19.59 33.74
CA ASP A 11 9.57 -19.88 34.90
C ASP A 11 8.93 -21.29 34.80
N ILE A 12 8.48 -21.69 33.61
CA ILE A 12 7.95 -23.04 33.33
C ILE A 12 9.03 -24.09 33.57
N ILE A 13 10.26 -23.88 33.05
CA ILE A 13 11.38 -24.80 33.30
C ILE A 13 11.61 -24.95 34.80
N ALA A 14 11.65 -23.84 35.56
CA ALA A 14 11.93 -23.87 36.99
C ALA A 14 10.92 -24.74 37.78
N ILE A 15 9.66 -24.75 37.36
CA ILE A 15 8.59 -25.54 37.98
C ILE A 15 8.60 -27.00 37.48
N GLU A 16 8.70 -27.20 36.17
CA GLU A 16 8.51 -28.52 35.55
C GLU A 16 9.76 -29.40 35.57
N THR A 17 10.94 -28.86 35.86
CA THR A 17 12.21 -29.62 35.99
C THR A 17 12.11 -30.72 37.06
N GLY A 18 11.27 -30.54 38.09
CA GLY A 18 11.05 -31.54 39.13
C GLY A 18 10.21 -32.75 38.68
N GLY A 19 9.52 -32.66 37.53
CA GLY A 19 8.66 -33.72 36.99
C GLY A 19 7.40 -34.04 37.80
N ILE A 20 7.13 -33.28 38.88
CA ILE A 20 6.00 -33.48 39.80
C ILE A 20 4.88 -32.46 39.53
N GLU A 21 5.25 -31.23 39.20
CA GLU A 21 4.32 -30.11 39.00
C GLU A 21 4.31 -29.68 37.53
N ARG A 22 3.13 -29.27 37.04
CA ARG A 22 2.96 -28.61 35.74
C ARG A 22 2.57 -27.15 35.95
N ALA A 23 3.17 -26.26 35.16
CA ALA A 23 2.93 -24.83 35.26
C ALA A 23 1.76 -24.40 34.35
N ASN A 24 0.57 -24.95 34.59
CA ASN A 24 -0.60 -24.78 33.70
C ASN A 24 -0.95 -23.30 33.46
N ASP A 25 -1.08 -22.48 34.49
CA ASP A 25 -1.39 -21.04 34.36
C ASP A 25 -0.36 -20.26 33.52
N LEU A 26 0.93 -20.62 33.67
CA LEU A 26 2.02 -19.98 32.93
C LEU A 26 2.02 -20.42 31.47
N ARG A 27 1.70 -21.69 31.21
CA ARG A 27 1.50 -22.23 29.86
C ARG A 27 0.32 -21.55 29.18
N ASP A 28 -0.81 -21.38 29.85
CA ASP A 28 -1.97 -20.67 29.30
C ASP A 28 -1.65 -19.21 28.97
N THR A 29 -0.93 -18.53 29.86
CA THR A 29 -0.48 -17.16 29.64
C THR A 29 0.48 -17.07 28.45
N ARG A 30 1.39 -18.04 28.31
CA ARG A 30 2.32 -18.13 27.19
C ARG A 30 1.57 -18.38 25.88
N ASP A 31 0.61 -19.29 25.87
CA ASP A 31 -0.17 -19.67 24.69
C ASP A 31 -1.02 -18.50 24.20
N LYS A 32 -1.60 -17.71 25.11
CA LYS A 32 -2.25 -16.45 24.76
C LYS A 32 -1.28 -15.46 24.08
N LEU A 33 -0.05 -15.35 24.57
CA LEU A 33 0.96 -14.48 23.94
C LEU A 33 1.42 -15.01 22.58
N LEU A 34 1.43 -16.34 22.38
CA LEU A 34 1.68 -16.95 21.07
C LEU A 34 0.55 -16.62 20.08
N ASP A 35 -0.71 -16.72 20.50
CA ASP A 35 -1.86 -16.35 19.69
C ASP A 35 -1.82 -14.86 19.29
N GLU A 36 -1.53 -13.97 20.24
CA GLU A 36 -1.39 -12.54 19.97
C GLU A 36 -0.22 -12.25 19.01
N LEU A 37 0.89 -12.97 19.14
CA LEU A 37 2.03 -12.84 18.23
C LEU A 37 1.71 -13.33 16.81
N ALA A 38 0.97 -14.44 16.70
CA ALA A 38 0.51 -14.99 15.42
C ALA A 38 -0.43 -14.04 14.66
N CYS A 39 -1.17 -13.19 15.38
CA CYS A 39 -1.98 -12.13 14.77
C CYS A 39 -1.14 -11.03 14.09
N LEU A 40 0.14 -10.86 14.46
CA LEU A 40 1.01 -9.83 13.91
C LEU A 40 1.75 -10.30 12.65
N GLY A 41 2.16 -11.56 12.59
CA GLY A 41 2.93 -12.13 11.48
C GLY A 41 2.96 -13.65 11.55
N LYS A 42 3.49 -14.27 10.50
CA LYS A 42 3.62 -15.72 10.45
C LYS A 42 4.60 -16.19 11.50
N ILE A 43 4.13 -17.06 12.39
CA ILE A 43 4.99 -17.76 13.35
C ILE A 43 5.04 -19.26 13.08
N ALA A 44 6.17 -19.86 13.41
CA ALA A 44 6.30 -21.29 13.62
C ALA A 44 6.89 -21.49 15.01
N TYR A 45 6.39 -22.45 15.76
CA TYR A 45 6.92 -22.74 17.09
C TYR A 45 6.93 -24.23 17.37
N ASP A 46 7.82 -24.65 18.25
CA ASP A 46 7.98 -26.01 18.72
C ASP A 46 8.24 -26.00 20.23
N GLU A 47 7.67 -26.96 20.95
CA GLU A 47 7.88 -27.15 22.39
C GLU A 47 8.78 -28.36 22.62
N ASP A 48 9.89 -28.16 23.32
CA ASP A 48 10.79 -29.26 23.66
C ASP A 48 10.27 -30.12 24.84
N ILE A 49 10.97 -31.21 25.12
CA ILE A 49 10.64 -32.13 26.23
C ILE A 49 10.69 -31.48 27.63
N HIS A 50 11.30 -30.29 27.75
CA HIS A 50 11.42 -29.52 28.97
C HIS A 50 10.38 -28.39 29.05
N GLY A 51 9.43 -28.35 28.11
CA GLY A 51 8.38 -27.34 28.05
C GLY A 51 8.81 -26.01 27.47
N VAL A 52 10.02 -25.91 26.88
CA VAL A 52 10.54 -24.66 26.30
C VAL A 52 10.00 -24.48 24.91
N VAL A 53 9.31 -23.36 24.68
CA VAL A 53 8.83 -23.00 23.35
C VAL A 53 9.87 -22.17 22.60
N THR A 54 10.33 -22.69 21.46
CA THR A 54 11.14 -21.94 20.49
C THR A 54 10.22 -21.40 19.41
N ILE A 55 10.40 -20.14 19.01
CA ILE A 55 9.54 -19.42 18.09
C ILE A 55 10.37 -18.82 16.96
N GLN A 56 9.94 -19.04 15.73
CA GLN A 56 10.37 -18.32 14.55
C GLN A 56 9.27 -17.35 14.11
N PHE A 57 9.66 -16.13 13.74
CA PHE A 57 8.78 -15.10 13.20
C PHE A 57 9.25 -14.75 11.78
N GLU A 58 8.38 -14.90 10.78
CA GLU A 58 8.70 -14.78 9.35
C GLU A 58 9.95 -15.60 8.94
N GLY A 59 10.12 -16.78 9.55
CA GLY A 59 11.24 -17.69 9.28
C GLY A 59 12.56 -17.34 9.97
N VAL A 60 12.59 -16.31 10.82
CA VAL A 60 13.76 -15.95 11.64
C VAL A 60 13.51 -16.31 13.10
N ASP A 61 14.50 -16.91 13.75
CA ASP A 61 14.42 -17.21 15.18
C ASP A 61 14.10 -15.93 15.96
N PHE A 62 13.02 -15.95 16.73
CA PHE A 62 12.54 -14.80 17.50
C PHE A 62 12.71 -15.02 19.00
N VAL A 63 12.36 -16.21 19.48
CA VAL A 63 12.59 -16.66 20.86
C VAL A 63 13.21 -18.04 20.78
N THR A 64 14.34 -18.24 21.43
CA THR A 64 14.98 -19.54 21.60
C THR A 64 15.12 -19.85 23.09
N LYS A 65 15.71 -21.00 23.42
CA LYS A 65 16.07 -21.32 24.81
C LYS A 65 17.03 -20.29 25.39
N ASP A 66 18.02 -19.86 24.62
CA ASP A 66 19.18 -19.14 25.13
C ASP A 66 19.08 -17.61 24.93
N TYR A 67 18.35 -17.16 23.91
CA TYR A 67 18.27 -15.74 23.56
C TYR A 67 16.93 -15.35 22.93
N VAL A 68 16.68 -14.05 22.94
CA VAL A 68 15.54 -13.40 22.30
C VAL A 68 16.05 -12.39 21.29
N ASN A 69 15.52 -12.43 20.08
CA ASN A 69 15.81 -11.45 19.07
C ASN A 69 14.79 -10.32 19.10
N GLU A 70 15.28 -9.10 18.90
CA GLU A 70 14.44 -7.91 18.85
C GLU A 70 14.29 -7.44 17.41
N MET A 71 13.05 -7.18 17.00
CA MET A 71 12.79 -6.45 15.77
C MET A 71 13.14 -4.98 16.02
N GLY A 72 13.89 -4.41 15.07
CA GLY A 72 14.15 -2.98 15.00
C GLY A 72 13.46 -2.37 13.79
N TYR A 73 13.89 -1.17 13.46
CA TYR A 73 13.54 -0.51 12.22
C TYR A 73 14.75 0.25 11.70
N ILE A 74 14.76 0.48 10.40
CA ILE A 74 15.65 1.42 9.73
C ILE A 74 14.83 2.42 8.92
N ARG A 75 15.33 3.65 8.81
CA ARG A 75 14.69 4.68 7.97
C ARG A 75 15.00 4.41 6.50
N GLY A 76 14.11 4.85 5.60
CA GLY A 76 14.26 4.67 4.15
C GLY A 76 15.62 5.11 3.63
N TYR A 77 16.11 6.29 4.04
CA TYR A 77 17.42 6.77 3.58
C TYR A 77 18.58 5.85 4.03
N GLU A 78 18.48 5.25 5.22
CA GLU A 78 19.48 4.30 5.72
C GLU A 78 19.37 2.97 4.98
N TYR A 79 18.15 2.51 4.73
CA TYR A 79 17.86 1.33 3.95
C TYR A 79 18.45 1.43 2.53
N ASN A 80 18.13 2.51 1.82
CA ASN A 80 18.59 2.73 0.45
C ASN A 80 20.11 2.80 0.36
N LYS A 81 20.76 3.41 1.35
CA LYS A 81 22.22 3.46 1.45
C LYS A 81 22.83 2.09 1.76
N LEU A 82 22.23 1.32 2.67
CA LEU A 82 22.75 0.03 3.11
C LEU A 82 22.60 -1.04 2.02
N PHE A 83 21.52 -0.98 1.23
CA PHE A 83 21.20 -1.93 0.17
C PHE A 83 21.39 -1.38 -1.24
N ALA A 84 22.17 -0.31 -1.41
CA ALA A 84 22.36 0.37 -2.70
C ALA A 84 22.80 -0.57 -3.84
N GLU A 85 23.70 -1.53 -3.56
CA GLU A 85 24.14 -2.51 -4.56
C GLU A 85 23.03 -3.48 -4.99
N ASP A 86 22.20 -3.91 -4.05
CA ASP A 86 21.09 -4.83 -4.32
C ASP A 86 19.95 -4.14 -5.07
N ILE A 87 19.68 -2.87 -4.72
CA ILE A 87 18.72 -2.00 -5.42
C ILE A 87 19.19 -1.77 -6.86
N ALA A 88 20.48 -1.45 -7.05
CA ALA A 88 21.05 -1.27 -8.39
C ALA A 88 21.00 -2.56 -9.25
N LYS A 89 21.00 -3.73 -8.62
CA LYS A 89 20.83 -5.05 -9.27
C LYS A 89 19.36 -5.46 -9.43
N GLY A 90 18.40 -4.66 -8.96
CA GLY A 90 16.97 -4.96 -9.02
C GLY A 90 16.53 -6.09 -8.08
N LEU A 91 17.37 -6.48 -7.12
CA LEU A 91 17.06 -7.52 -6.13
C LEU A 91 16.17 -6.98 -5.00
N ARG A 92 16.17 -5.66 -4.80
CA ARG A 92 15.38 -4.93 -3.80
C ARG A 92 14.75 -3.70 -4.42
N GLY A 93 13.65 -3.25 -3.84
CA GLY A 93 13.01 -1.98 -4.20
C GLY A 93 13.52 -0.84 -3.31
N GLU A 94 13.68 0.34 -3.89
CA GLU A 94 13.92 1.57 -3.12
C GLU A 94 12.72 1.87 -2.20
N VAL A 95 13.00 2.48 -1.06
CA VAL A 95 11.99 2.87 -0.07
C VAL A 95 12.08 4.38 0.16
N ASP A 96 10.95 5.07 0.20
CA ASP A 96 10.90 6.50 0.51
C ASP A 96 11.65 6.82 1.82
N ASP A 97 12.49 7.86 1.78
CA ASP A 97 13.39 8.24 2.87
C ASP A 97 12.67 8.47 4.21
N SER A 98 11.40 8.90 4.15
CA SER A 98 10.56 9.18 5.32
C SER A 98 9.95 7.92 5.94
N PHE A 99 9.98 6.79 5.25
CA PHE A 99 9.35 5.55 5.70
C PHE A 99 10.26 4.75 6.65
N TYR A 100 9.62 3.95 7.50
CA TYR A 100 10.29 2.98 8.36
C TYR A 100 10.16 1.58 7.75
N VAL A 101 11.27 0.85 7.72
CA VAL A 101 11.35 -0.54 7.29
C VAL A 101 11.59 -1.41 8.54
N PRO A 102 10.66 -2.32 8.90
CA PRO A 102 10.91 -3.30 9.95
C PRO A 102 12.08 -4.20 9.57
N SER A 103 13.08 -4.29 10.45
CA SER A 103 14.33 -4.99 10.17
C SER A 103 14.81 -5.81 11.37
N TRP A 104 15.61 -6.83 11.10
CA TRP A 104 16.32 -7.64 12.08
C TRP A 104 17.74 -7.09 12.30
N PRO A 105 18.01 -6.34 13.39
CA PRO A 105 19.29 -5.68 13.57
C PRO A 105 20.46 -6.67 13.68
N MET A 106 20.24 -7.85 14.29
CA MET A 106 21.26 -8.89 14.37
C MET A 106 21.66 -9.46 13.00
N LEU A 107 20.75 -9.41 12.03
CA LEU A 107 20.94 -9.94 10.67
C LEU A 107 21.32 -8.82 9.71
N LYS A 108 22.17 -7.90 10.15
CA LYS A 108 22.63 -6.75 9.35
C LYS A 108 21.46 -5.91 8.80
N ASN A 109 20.40 -5.76 9.60
CA ASN A 109 19.16 -5.05 9.23
C ASN A 109 18.43 -5.64 8.01
N GLN A 110 18.52 -6.95 7.78
CA GLN A 110 17.65 -7.64 6.84
C GLN A 110 16.17 -7.39 7.18
N GLU A 111 15.31 -7.24 6.18
CA GLU A 111 13.89 -6.96 6.40
C GLU A 111 13.19 -8.09 7.16
N VAL A 112 12.22 -7.72 7.98
CA VAL A 112 11.32 -8.68 8.62
C VAL A 112 10.33 -9.25 7.60
N PHE A 113 9.81 -8.40 6.70
CA PHE A 113 8.79 -8.79 5.72
C PHE A 113 9.33 -8.70 4.30
N SER A 114 9.18 -9.78 3.54
CA SER A 114 9.43 -9.83 2.11
C SER A 114 8.33 -9.10 1.34
N VAL A 115 8.70 -8.10 0.53
CA VAL A 115 7.76 -7.35 -0.35
C VAL A 115 7.70 -7.95 -1.77
N SER A 116 8.63 -8.84 -2.10
CA SER A 116 8.73 -9.49 -3.41
C SER A 116 7.79 -10.67 -3.58
N GLU A 117 7.23 -11.21 -2.50
CA GLU A 117 6.34 -12.36 -2.54
C GLU A 117 4.92 -11.93 -2.91
N ASP A 118 4.30 -12.65 -3.85
CA ASP A 118 2.89 -12.44 -4.17
C ASP A 118 2.03 -12.86 -2.99
N ILE A 119 1.14 -11.96 -2.58
CA ILE A 119 0.19 -12.19 -1.49
C ILE A 119 -0.77 -13.31 -1.93
N ASN A 120 -0.62 -14.48 -1.32
CA ASN A 120 -1.36 -15.68 -1.66
C ASN A 120 -1.54 -16.57 -0.42
N SER A 121 -2.78 -16.98 -0.18
CA SER A 121 -3.17 -17.92 0.88
C SER A 121 -2.51 -19.29 0.72
N ASP A 122 -2.30 -19.79 -0.49
CA ASP A 122 -1.61 -21.06 -0.74
C ASP A 122 -0.15 -21.04 -0.27
N LYS A 123 0.48 -19.86 -0.33
CA LYS A 123 1.87 -19.65 0.10
C LYS A 123 1.96 -19.18 1.56
N ASN A 124 0.83 -18.97 2.23
CA ASN A 124 0.77 -18.41 3.59
C ASN A 124 1.55 -17.08 3.71
N THR A 125 1.43 -16.23 2.69
CA THR A 125 2.12 -14.93 2.61
C THR A 125 1.19 -13.75 2.94
N ASP A 126 -0.09 -14.04 3.15
CA ASP A 126 -1.19 -13.17 3.55
C ASP A 126 -1.49 -13.22 5.07
N ILE A 127 -0.56 -13.77 5.85
CA ILE A 127 -0.70 -13.93 7.30
C ILE A 127 -0.11 -12.72 8.04
N GLY A 128 -0.88 -12.20 9.00
CA GLY A 128 -0.42 -11.20 9.96
C GLY A 128 -0.82 -9.78 9.63
N SER A 129 -1.40 -9.11 10.62
CA SER A 129 -1.86 -7.72 10.51
C SER A 129 -0.72 -6.73 10.26
N LEU A 130 0.48 -6.96 10.82
CA LEU A 130 1.61 -6.05 10.64
C LEU A 130 2.17 -6.15 9.21
N LYS A 131 2.29 -7.37 8.67
CA LYS A 131 2.66 -7.61 7.28
C LYS A 131 1.64 -7.01 6.32
N ALA A 132 0.35 -7.19 6.61
CA ALA A 132 -0.73 -6.61 5.82
C ALA A 132 -0.67 -5.08 5.79
N LEU A 133 -0.45 -4.41 6.92
CA LEU A 133 -0.28 -2.95 6.98
C LEU A 133 0.95 -2.48 6.21
N TYR A 134 2.07 -3.20 6.34
CA TYR A 134 3.31 -2.89 5.63
C TYR A 134 3.13 -2.98 4.10
N ASN A 135 2.50 -4.06 3.62
CA ASN A 135 2.19 -4.24 2.21
C ASN A 135 1.14 -3.24 1.71
N ALA A 136 0.11 -2.94 2.52
CA ALA A 136 -0.93 -1.97 2.18
C ALA A 136 -0.37 -0.55 2.03
N ARG A 137 0.62 -0.16 2.85
CA ARG A 137 1.33 1.13 2.74
C ARG A 137 2.19 1.21 1.47
N GLY A 138 2.87 0.12 1.13
CA GLY A 138 3.84 0.10 0.06
C GLY A 138 5.19 0.72 0.46
N ASN A 139 6.03 0.98 -0.54
CA ASN A 139 7.41 1.41 -0.36
C ASN A 139 7.65 2.91 -0.64
N ARG A 140 6.74 3.59 -1.32
CA ARG A 140 6.85 5.03 -1.60
C ARG A 140 5.50 5.68 -1.80
N ARG A 141 5.49 7.01 -1.90
CA ARG A 141 4.32 7.77 -2.31
C ARG A 141 4.06 7.56 -3.80
N ALA A 142 2.88 7.05 -4.14
CA ALA A 142 2.50 6.95 -5.54
C ALA A 142 1.95 8.28 -6.07
N THR A 143 2.12 8.51 -7.36
CA THR A 143 1.73 9.71 -8.11
C THR A 143 0.95 9.32 -9.36
N TYR A 144 0.37 10.30 -10.06
CA TYR A 144 -0.31 10.05 -11.33
C TYR A 144 0.55 9.31 -12.36
N ARG A 145 1.88 9.45 -12.27
CA ARG A 145 2.87 8.79 -13.14
C ARG A 145 2.93 7.29 -12.91
N ASP A 146 2.45 6.81 -11.76
CA ASP A 146 2.42 5.38 -11.45
C ASP A 146 1.25 4.64 -12.10
N LEU A 147 0.32 5.38 -12.72
CA LEU A 147 -0.74 4.86 -13.58
C LEU A 147 -0.30 4.74 -15.04
N TYR A 148 0.77 5.43 -15.47
CA TYR A 148 1.17 5.53 -16.89
C TYR A 148 2.70 5.46 -17.03
N PRO A 149 3.26 4.45 -17.74
CA PRO A 149 4.70 4.17 -17.74
C PRO A 149 5.55 5.24 -18.44
N VAL A 150 6.87 5.13 -18.21
CA VAL A 150 7.91 5.94 -18.84
C VAL A 150 7.97 5.66 -20.35
N GLY A 151 7.69 6.69 -21.16
CA GLY A 151 7.79 6.64 -22.63
C GLY A 151 6.44 6.68 -23.36
N GLU A 152 5.31 6.59 -22.67
CA GLU A 152 4.04 7.08 -23.19
C GLU A 152 4.00 8.60 -22.99
N THR A 153 3.56 9.37 -24.00
CA THR A 153 3.14 10.75 -23.76
C THR A 153 2.02 10.71 -22.74
N TYR A 154 2.23 11.35 -21.58
CA TYR A 154 1.15 11.70 -20.66
C TYR A 154 0.01 12.27 -21.51
N PRO A 155 -1.25 11.86 -21.34
CA PRO A 155 -2.33 12.50 -22.05
C PRO A 155 -2.25 13.98 -21.67
N GLU A 156 -1.76 14.80 -22.60
CA GLU A 156 -1.95 16.22 -22.54
C GLU A 156 -3.46 16.39 -22.61
N TYR A 157 -4.07 16.56 -21.44
CA TYR A 157 -5.48 16.87 -21.32
C TYR A 157 -5.79 18.03 -22.26
N PRO A 158 -6.91 17.92 -22.98
CA PRO A 158 -7.00 18.22 -24.40
C PRO A 158 -6.47 19.62 -24.69
N ASN A 159 -5.73 19.74 -25.79
CA ASN A 159 -5.42 21.05 -26.37
C ASN A 159 -6.74 21.82 -26.52
N VAL A 160 -6.95 22.78 -25.63
CA VAL A 160 -8.15 23.63 -25.64
C VAL A 160 -8.12 24.61 -26.81
N ASN A 161 -7.02 24.64 -27.58
CA ASN A 161 -6.92 25.30 -28.86
C ASN A 161 -6.38 24.29 -29.89
N ASN A 162 -7.20 23.81 -30.83
CA ASN A 162 -6.69 23.15 -32.04
C ASN A 162 -6.10 24.22 -32.98
N ALA A 163 -5.04 24.91 -32.56
CA ALA A 163 -4.14 25.59 -33.49
C ALA A 163 -3.18 24.55 -34.03
N VAL A 164 -3.38 24.13 -35.28
CA VAL A 164 -2.52 23.14 -35.92
C VAL A 164 -1.33 23.88 -36.52
N VAL A 165 -0.12 23.60 -36.02
CA VAL A 165 1.13 24.16 -36.57
C VAL A 165 1.70 23.22 -37.61
N ILE A 166 1.75 23.67 -38.86
CA ILE A 166 2.33 22.90 -39.98
C ILE A 166 3.52 23.69 -40.52
N GLU A 167 4.70 23.07 -40.52
CA GLU A 167 5.97 23.67 -40.99
C GLU A 167 6.26 25.08 -40.42
N GLY A 168 5.87 25.31 -39.16
CA GLY A 168 6.14 26.56 -38.44
C GLY A 168 5.14 27.70 -38.71
N LYS A 169 3.99 27.43 -39.32
CA LYS A 169 2.85 28.37 -39.42
C LYS A 169 1.62 27.84 -38.70
N GLU A 170 0.94 28.72 -37.96
CA GLU A 170 -0.32 28.44 -37.25
C GLU A 170 -1.52 28.60 -38.18
N TYR A 171 -2.47 27.66 -38.10
CA TYR A 171 -3.74 27.71 -38.81
C TYR A 171 -4.92 27.53 -37.84
N GLU A 172 -5.92 28.41 -37.94
CA GLU A 172 -7.16 28.36 -37.16
C GLU A 172 -8.20 27.44 -37.82
N ALA A 173 -8.90 26.63 -37.01
CA ALA A 173 -9.97 25.76 -37.47
C ALA A 173 -11.24 26.55 -37.86
N VAL A 174 -11.80 26.32 -39.06
CA VAL A 174 -13.05 26.95 -39.52
C VAL A 174 -14.18 25.91 -39.54
N LYS A 175 -15.31 26.25 -38.91
CA LYS A 175 -16.47 25.36 -38.79
C LYS A 175 -17.28 25.30 -40.09
N ASP A 176 -17.59 24.09 -40.58
CA ASP A 176 -18.47 23.93 -41.74
C ASP A 176 -19.90 24.38 -41.37
N PRO A 177 -20.50 25.35 -42.09
CA PRO A 177 -21.80 25.92 -41.71
C PRO A 177 -23.00 24.99 -41.95
N ILE A 178 -22.83 23.89 -42.67
CA ILE A 178 -23.92 22.97 -43.08
C ILE A 178 -23.92 21.70 -42.23
N THR A 179 -22.73 21.18 -41.93
CA THR A 179 -22.60 19.91 -41.17
C THR A 179 -22.30 20.12 -39.69
N GLY A 180 -21.79 21.30 -39.29
CA GLY A 180 -21.47 21.60 -37.89
C GLY A 180 -20.19 20.93 -37.36
N HIS A 181 -19.49 20.15 -38.21
CA HIS A 181 -18.19 19.54 -37.95
C HIS A 181 -17.04 20.44 -38.42
N TYR A 182 -15.85 20.28 -37.85
CA TYR A 182 -14.65 21.00 -38.29
C TYR A 182 -13.96 20.20 -39.41
N ASN A 183 -14.20 20.55 -40.67
CA ASN A 183 -13.47 19.97 -41.80
C ASN A 183 -12.53 21.01 -42.40
N ASN A 184 -11.33 21.12 -41.87
CA ASN A 184 -10.28 21.93 -42.48
C ASN A 184 -9.49 21.09 -43.48
N ILE A 185 -9.85 21.16 -44.76
CA ILE A 185 -8.97 20.70 -45.85
C ILE A 185 -8.01 21.85 -46.16
N VAL A 186 -6.74 21.71 -45.77
CA VAL A 186 -5.69 22.70 -46.06
C VAL A 186 -4.80 22.16 -47.18
N ALA A 187 -4.60 22.97 -48.22
CA ALA A 187 -3.70 22.67 -49.32
C ALA A 187 -2.46 23.56 -49.23
N ASP A 188 -1.30 22.96 -48.97
CA ASP A 188 0.00 23.65 -49.02
C ASP A 188 1.03 22.72 -49.66
N GLY A 189 1.92 23.26 -50.49
CA GLY A 189 2.97 22.48 -51.15
C GLY A 189 2.53 21.34 -52.10
N GLY A 190 1.23 21.12 -52.33
CA GLY A 190 0.70 20.03 -53.17
C GLY A 190 0.12 18.84 -52.39
N HIS A 191 0.11 18.90 -51.05
CA HIS A 191 -0.47 17.87 -50.17
C HIS A 191 -1.77 18.35 -49.53
N THR A 192 -2.68 17.42 -49.25
CA THR A 192 -3.93 17.68 -48.52
C THR A 192 -3.93 16.97 -47.17
N TYR A 193 -4.43 17.65 -46.14
CA TYR A 193 -4.51 17.13 -44.77
C TYR A 193 -5.96 17.23 -44.26
N THR A 194 -6.39 16.22 -43.51
CA THR A 194 -7.69 16.18 -42.83
C THR A 194 -7.46 16.07 -41.33
N VAL A 195 -8.11 16.92 -40.56
CA VAL A 195 -8.08 16.90 -39.09
C VAL A 195 -9.46 16.45 -38.60
N SER A 196 -9.51 15.39 -37.79
CA SER A 196 -10.78 14.92 -37.19
C SER A 196 -11.14 15.73 -35.94
N ASP A 197 -12.41 15.63 -35.52
CA ASP A 197 -12.97 16.35 -34.35
C ASP A 197 -12.26 16.01 -33.02
N ASP A 198 -11.45 14.95 -32.98
CA ASP A 198 -10.60 14.53 -31.87
C ASP A 198 -9.14 15.05 -31.97
N GLY A 199 -8.86 15.95 -32.93
CA GLY A 199 -7.56 16.62 -33.08
C GLY A 199 -6.49 15.79 -33.81
N VAL A 200 -6.85 14.65 -34.40
CA VAL A 200 -5.90 13.81 -35.13
C VAL A 200 -5.73 14.30 -36.57
N VAL A 201 -4.50 14.65 -36.96
CA VAL A 201 -4.15 15.06 -38.33
C VAL A 201 -3.80 13.82 -39.17
N THR A 202 -4.47 13.64 -40.30
CA THR A 202 -4.21 12.58 -41.28
C THR A 202 -3.88 13.18 -42.65
N SER A 203 -2.78 12.77 -43.29
CA SER A 203 -2.43 13.20 -44.65
C SER A 203 -3.22 12.39 -45.68
N VAL A 204 -3.88 13.07 -46.63
CA VAL A 204 -4.65 12.46 -47.71
C VAL A 204 -3.87 12.56 -49.03
N ASP A 205 -2.61 12.16 -49.01
CA ASP A 205 -1.88 11.96 -50.25
C ASP A 205 -2.21 10.57 -50.80
N THR A 206 -2.63 10.52 -52.06
CA THR A 206 -3.19 9.34 -52.71
C THR A 206 -2.24 8.14 -52.64
N GLY A 207 -2.45 7.28 -51.64
CA GLY A 207 -1.90 5.93 -51.58
C GLY A 207 -0.64 5.74 -50.73
N LYS A 208 -0.70 5.99 -49.41
CA LYS A 208 0.00 5.17 -48.41
C LYS A 208 -0.50 5.48 -47.00
N VAL A 209 -1.20 4.53 -46.41
CA VAL A 209 -1.60 4.52 -45.01
C VAL A 209 -0.36 4.19 -44.17
N TYR A 210 0.15 5.15 -43.41
CA TYR A 210 0.90 4.90 -42.17
C TYR A 210 -0.20 4.85 -41.08
N GLY A 211 -0.70 3.71 -40.62
CA GLY A 211 -0.01 2.59 -40.01
C GLY A 211 -0.58 2.48 -38.59
N THR A 212 -1.35 1.43 -38.32
CA THR A 212 -1.75 1.03 -36.96
C THR A 212 -0.49 0.89 -36.11
N LEU A 213 -0.31 1.77 -35.12
CA LEU A 213 0.79 1.65 -34.15
C LEU A 213 0.45 0.57 -33.13
N GLY A 214 0.70 -0.67 -33.51
CA GLY A 214 0.98 -1.73 -32.54
C GLY A 214 2.47 -1.74 -32.24
N ILE A 215 2.88 -1.32 -31.03
CA ILE A 215 4.17 -1.68 -30.43
C ILE A 215 3.97 -1.89 -28.92
N ASN A 216 3.87 -3.16 -28.52
CA ASN A 216 4.10 -3.74 -27.18
C ASN A 216 3.23 -3.26 -25.99
N SER A 217 1.94 -3.61 -26.03
CA SER A 217 0.99 -3.53 -24.90
C SER A 217 1.28 -4.52 -23.76
N ARG A 218 2.55 -4.83 -23.46
CA ARG A 218 2.93 -5.84 -22.47
C ARG A 218 3.76 -5.32 -21.29
N ASP A 219 4.19 -4.05 -21.28
CA ASP A 219 5.04 -3.52 -20.19
C ASP A 219 4.38 -2.46 -19.29
N SER A 220 3.25 -1.85 -19.70
CA SER A 220 2.52 -0.83 -18.89
C SER A 220 1.75 -1.46 -17.72
N LYS A 221 1.05 -2.57 -18.00
CA LYS A 221 0.29 -3.34 -17.01
C LYS A 221 1.21 -3.99 -15.98
N ILE A 222 2.36 -4.51 -16.42
CA ILE A 222 3.34 -5.17 -15.56
C ILE A 222 3.91 -4.19 -14.51
N PHE A 223 4.22 -2.94 -14.87
CA PHE A 223 4.75 -1.98 -13.89
C PHE A 223 3.71 -1.61 -12.82
N TYR A 224 2.49 -1.26 -13.23
CA TYR A 224 1.39 -0.93 -12.34
C TYR A 224 1.01 -2.11 -11.44
N GLU A 225 0.83 -3.31 -12.01
CA GLU A 225 0.54 -4.55 -11.27
C GLU A 225 1.67 -4.96 -10.31
N ALA A 226 2.93 -4.72 -10.68
CA ALA A 226 4.09 -5.15 -9.89
C ALA A 226 4.48 -4.15 -8.78
N LYS A 227 4.16 -2.86 -8.91
CA LYS A 227 4.68 -1.82 -8.02
C LYS A 227 3.62 -0.98 -7.33
N THR A 228 2.48 -0.73 -7.95
CA THR A 228 1.49 0.25 -7.45
C THR A 228 0.21 -0.43 -6.97
N GLN A 229 -0.38 -1.30 -7.79
CA GLN A 229 -1.64 -1.98 -7.48
C GLN A 229 -1.55 -2.92 -6.27
N ARG A 230 -0.35 -3.44 -5.97
CA ARG A 230 -0.12 -4.33 -4.80
C ARG A 230 -0.43 -3.63 -3.48
N SER A 231 -0.26 -2.32 -3.42
CA SER A 231 -0.56 -1.51 -2.24
C SER A 231 -1.89 -0.81 -2.46
N ALA A 232 -2.86 -1.15 -1.61
CA ALA A 232 -4.16 -0.50 -1.63
C ALA A 232 -4.03 1.04 -1.46
N ILE A 233 -3.08 1.50 -0.65
CA ILE A 233 -2.86 2.93 -0.41
C ILE A 233 -2.19 3.60 -1.60
N MET A 234 -1.12 3.01 -2.16
CA MET A 234 -0.43 3.54 -3.33
C MET A 234 -1.38 3.64 -4.54
N ASN A 235 -2.23 2.64 -4.75
CA ASN A 235 -3.17 2.70 -5.86
C ASN A 235 -4.11 3.91 -5.76
N VAL A 236 -4.75 4.07 -4.59
CA VAL A 236 -5.67 5.20 -4.34
C VAL A 236 -4.95 6.54 -4.40
N MET A 237 -3.70 6.60 -3.91
CA MET A 237 -2.87 7.80 -4.02
C MET A 237 -2.62 8.16 -5.49
N ALA A 238 -2.25 7.21 -6.33
CA ALA A 238 -1.98 7.44 -7.74
C ALA A 238 -3.24 7.91 -8.50
N GLU A 239 -4.38 7.26 -8.26
CA GLU A 239 -5.67 7.61 -8.85
C GLU A 239 -6.14 9.01 -8.42
N PHE A 240 -6.03 9.32 -7.13
CA PHE A 240 -6.38 10.64 -6.62
C PHE A 240 -5.44 11.74 -7.14
N ASP A 241 -4.13 11.47 -7.15
CA ASP A 241 -3.13 12.40 -7.66
C ASP A 241 -3.35 12.70 -9.15
N ASN A 242 -3.77 11.70 -9.93
CA ASN A 242 -4.13 11.89 -11.34
C ASN A 242 -5.34 12.82 -11.51
N LEU A 243 -6.38 12.66 -10.69
CA LEU A 243 -7.54 13.56 -10.70
C LEU A 243 -7.11 15.02 -10.45
N ILE A 244 -6.30 15.24 -9.41
CA ILE A 244 -5.85 16.59 -9.04
C ILE A 244 -4.89 17.15 -10.11
N HIS A 245 -3.96 16.33 -10.60
CA HIS A 245 -3.06 16.69 -11.70
C HIS A 245 -3.84 17.16 -12.92
N GLY A 246 -4.89 16.43 -13.31
CA GLY A 246 -5.77 16.79 -14.41
C GLY A 246 -6.49 18.12 -14.23
N ILE A 247 -7.06 18.36 -13.04
CA ILE A 247 -7.75 19.62 -12.72
C ILE A 247 -6.76 20.78 -12.79
N VAL A 248 -5.61 20.64 -12.15
CA VAL A 248 -4.61 21.71 -12.04
C VAL A 248 -4.02 22.05 -13.40
N THR A 249 -3.59 21.04 -14.15
CA THR A 249 -3.01 21.26 -15.48
C THR A 249 -4.04 21.81 -16.45
N GLY A 250 -5.26 21.28 -16.48
CA GLY A 250 -6.34 21.78 -17.34
C GLY A 250 -6.71 23.22 -17.01
N MET A 251 -6.92 23.55 -15.73
CA MET A 251 -7.26 24.92 -15.31
C MET A 251 -6.12 25.91 -15.60
N ASN A 252 -4.88 25.55 -15.29
CA ASN A 252 -3.76 26.43 -15.56
C ASN A 252 -3.55 26.65 -17.06
N LYS A 253 -3.69 25.61 -17.90
CA LYS A 253 -3.62 25.76 -19.37
C LYS A 253 -4.65 26.79 -19.89
N ILE A 254 -5.91 26.69 -19.44
CA ILE A 254 -6.98 27.64 -19.85
C ILE A 254 -6.65 29.08 -19.42
N LEU A 255 -6.04 29.24 -18.25
CA LEU A 255 -5.73 30.55 -17.68
C LEU A 255 -4.40 31.14 -18.18
N SER A 256 -3.47 30.29 -18.62
CA SER A 256 -2.16 30.71 -19.14
C SER A 256 -2.27 31.48 -20.44
N SER A 257 -1.29 32.35 -20.69
CA SER A 257 -1.20 33.07 -21.95
C SER A 257 -0.57 32.24 -23.07
N ASP A 258 0.22 31.22 -22.72
CA ASP A 258 0.96 30.35 -23.65
C ASP A 258 0.34 28.97 -23.86
N GLY A 259 -0.80 28.68 -23.22
CA GLY A 259 -1.50 27.41 -23.32
C GLY A 259 -0.84 26.28 -22.52
N THR A 260 0.13 26.58 -21.65
CA THR A 260 0.83 25.57 -20.84
C THR A 260 0.35 25.56 -19.38
N PRO A 261 0.46 24.42 -18.67
CA PRO A 261 0.17 24.37 -17.23
C PRO A 261 1.09 25.28 -16.39
N GLU A 262 2.29 25.54 -16.88
CA GLU A 262 3.33 26.36 -16.26
C GLU A 262 3.03 27.86 -16.39
N GLY A 263 2.50 28.29 -17.53
CA GLY A 263 2.35 29.69 -17.90
C GLY A 263 3.69 30.41 -18.04
N THR A 264 3.59 31.71 -18.33
CA THR A 264 4.74 32.61 -18.40
C THR A 264 5.05 33.25 -17.03
N ASP A 265 6.23 33.89 -16.90
CA ASP A 265 6.59 34.63 -15.67
C ASP A 265 5.63 35.79 -15.35
N GLU A 266 4.89 36.29 -16.36
CA GLU A 266 3.88 37.34 -16.21
C GLU A 266 2.51 36.78 -15.81
N ASP A 267 2.27 35.48 -16.00
CA ASP A 267 0.99 34.86 -15.71
C ASP A 267 0.77 34.67 -14.20
N VAL A 268 -0.33 35.24 -13.70
CA VAL A 268 -0.84 34.91 -12.38
C VAL A 268 -1.86 33.78 -12.56
N LEU A 269 -1.40 32.54 -12.42
CA LEU A 269 -2.24 31.35 -12.48
C LEU A 269 -2.94 31.06 -11.14
N LEU A 270 -3.98 30.22 -11.17
CA LEU A 270 -4.73 29.84 -9.97
C LEU A 270 -3.90 28.92 -9.05
N PHE A 271 -3.25 27.92 -9.64
CA PHE A 271 -2.38 26.99 -8.92
C PHE A 271 -0.92 27.29 -9.20
N LYS A 272 -0.09 27.15 -8.17
CA LYS A 272 1.36 27.31 -8.26
C LYS A 272 2.03 26.13 -7.56
N ARG A 273 3.20 25.74 -8.04
CA ARG A 273 4.04 24.76 -7.34
C ARG A 273 4.70 25.38 -6.11
N ILE A 274 4.78 24.60 -5.02
CA ILE A 274 5.59 24.93 -3.86
C ILE A 274 7.06 24.90 -4.27
N ALA A 275 7.78 26.00 -4.01
CA ALA A 275 9.22 26.02 -4.20
C ALA A 275 9.85 25.07 -3.19
N VAL A 276 10.31 23.91 -3.66
CA VAL A 276 11.01 22.95 -2.81
C VAL A 276 12.41 23.51 -2.55
N PRO A 277 12.82 23.74 -1.28
CA PRO A 277 14.19 24.12 -0.97
C PRO A 277 15.13 23.00 -1.43
N SER A 278 16.08 23.30 -2.33
CA SER A 278 16.98 22.32 -2.96
C SER A 278 17.96 21.58 -2.02
N ALA A 279 17.83 21.73 -0.69
CA ALA A 279 18.78 21.21 0.28
C ALA A 279 18.26 19.91 0.94
N GLY A 280 18.57 18.77 0.31
CA GLY A 280 18.58 17.46 0.98
C GLY A 280 17.23 16.80 1.24
N ILE A 281 16.17 17.21 0.54
CA ILE A 281 14.86 16.54 0.53
C ILE A 281 14.78 15.72 -0.76
N ASP A 282 14.36 14.46 -0.66
CA ASP A 282 14.05 13.63 -1.82
C ASP A 282 12.98 14.30 -2.69
N VAL A 283 13.38 14.74 -3.88
CA VAL A 283 12.54 15.45 -4.86
C VAL A 283 11.92 14.50 -5.89
N SER A 284 12.17 13.19 -5.81
CA SER A 284 11.68 12.20 -6.79
C SER A 284 10.15 12.15 -6.91
N HIS A 285 9.44 12.63 -5.88
CA HIS A 285 7.98 12.74 -5.82
C HIS A 285 7.46 14.16 -6.10
N THR A 286 8.30 15.08 -6.58
CA THR A 286 7.95 16.49 -6.81
C THR A 286 8.03 16.90 -8.30
N ASP A 287 8.34 15.95 -9.18
CA ASP A 287 8.40 16.17 -10.63
C ASP A 287 7.00 16.16 -11.24
N GLY A 288 6.53 17.35 -11.64
CA GLY A 288 5.21 17.56 -12.27
C GLY A 288 4.26 18.33 -11.36
N TRP A 289 2.96 18.27 -11.66
CA TRP A 289 1.90 18.85 -10.83
C TRP A 289 1.28 17.74 -9.98
N VAL A 290 1.78 17.57 -8.75
CA VAL A 290 1.44 16.45 -7.85
C VAL A 290 0.96 17.01 -6.53
N THR A 291 0.00 16.36 -5.88
CA THR A 291 -0.67 16.86 -4.67
C THR A 291 0.25 17.31 -3.52
N ASP A 292 1.49 16.82 -3.46
CA ASP A 292 2.49 17.23 -2.47
C ASP A 292 3.13 18.60 -2.75
N ASN A 293 3.24 18.99 -4.03
CA ASN A 293 3.92 20.21 -4.45
C ASN A 293 2.96 21.31 -4.90
N LEU A 294 1.68 21.25 -4.54
CA LEU A 294 0.66 22.22 -4.97
C LEU A 294 0.31 23.24 -3.90
N MET A 295 0.12 24.49 -4.33
CA MET A 295 -0.56 25.51 -3.55
C MET A 295 -1.50 26.33 -4.44
N ILE A 296 -2.50 26.97 -3.81
CA ILE A 296 -3.21 28.08 -4.44
C ILE A 296 -2.23 29.26 -4.51
N ASN A 297 -2.16 29.92 -5.67
CA ASN A 297 -1.29 31.08 -5.84
C ASN A 297 -1.66 32.18 -4.82
N PRO A 298 -0.75 32.57 -3.92
CA PRO A 298 -1.06 33.57 -2.89
C PRO A 298 -1.49 34.93 -3.48
N LEU A 299 -0.98 35.29 -4.67
CA LEU A 299 -1.37 36.51 -5.36
C LEU A 299 -2.82 36.43 -5.87
N ALA A 300 -3.22 35.28 -6.41
CA ALA A 300 -4.60 35.02 -6.81
C ALA A 300 -5.56 35.05 -5.61
N GLN A 301 -5.11 34.56 -4.45
CA GLN A 301 -5.92 34.55 -3.23
C GLN A 301 -6.14 35.96 -2.66
N GLN A 302 -5.11 36.82 -2.69
CA GLN A 302 -5.20 38.19 -2.18
C GLN A 302 -5.95 39.11 -3.13
N VAL A 303 -5.71 38.97 -4.43
CA VAL A 303 -6.34 39.80 -5.47
C VAL A 303 -6.85 38.88 -6.58
N PRO A 304 -8.10 38.38 -6.48
CA PRO A 304 -8.68 37.48 -7.48
C PRO A 304 -8.71 38.08 -8.89
N ALA A 305 -8.80 39.40 -9.00
CA ALA A 305 -8.78 40.12 -10.28
C ALA A 305 -7.43 40.06 -11.01
N LEU A 306 -6.34 39.66 -10.33
CA LEU A 306 -5.02 39.51 -10.95
C LEU A 306 -4.84 38.18 -11.66
N VAL A 307 -5.66 37.16 -11.37
CA VAL A 307 -5.59 35.88 -12.09
C VAL A 307 -5.75 36.18 -13.57
N ASN A 308 -4.70 36.00 -14.37
CA ASN A 308 -4.47 36.44 -15.77
C ASN A 308 -5.67 37.05 -16.56
N LYS A 309 -6.23 38.18 -16.07
CA LYS A 309 -7.54 38.74 -16.47
C LYS A 309 -8.73 37.75 -16.44
N GLY A 310 -8.56 36.55 -15.90
CA GLY A 310 -9.58 35.55 -15.64
C GLY A 310 -10.42 35.28 -16.88
N PHE A 311 -11.71 35.59 -16.76
CA PHE A 311 -12.71 35.50 -17.82
C PHE A 311 -13.09 36.88 -18.38
N LEU A 312 -12.17 37.84 -18.35
CA LEU A 312 -12.37 39.19 -18.88
C LEU A 312 -11.30 39.51 -19.92
N MET A 313 -11.73 40.06 -21.05
CA MET A 313 -10.84 40.59 -22.08
C MET A 313 -10.22 41.93 -21.66
N SER A 314 -9.27 42.44 -22.45
CA SER A 314 -8.60 43.74 -22.18
C SER A 314 -9.54 44.94 -22.11
N ASP A 315 -10.70 44.86 -22.76
CA ASP A 315 -11.76 45.87 -22.77
C ASP A 315 -12.78 45.69 -21.62
N LYS A 316 -12.57 44.70 -20.75
CA LYS A 316 -13.45 44.28 -19.65
C LYS A 316 -14.74 43.59 -20.10
N SER A 317 -14.88 43.19 -21.37
CA SER A 317 -15.94 42.26 -21.78
C SER A 317 -15.64 40.86 -21.26
N VAL A 318 -16.65 39.99 -21.23
CA VAL A 318 -16.48 38.59 -20.84
C VAL A 318 -15.72 37.83 -21.92
N ASP A 319 -14.70 37.07 -21.51
CA ASP A 319 -14.00 36.09 -22.34
C ASP A 319 -14.78 34.78 -22.36
N GLN A 320 -15.73 34.70 -23.30
CA GLN A 320 -16.60 33.53 -23.46
C GLN A 320 -15.81 32.28 -23.87
N TYR A 321 -14.71 32.44 -24.61
CA TYR A 321 -13.88 31.33 -25.06
C TYR A 321 -13.26 30.57 -23.89
N LYS A 322 -12.66 31.29 -22.93
CA LYS A 322 -12.13 30.67 -21.70
C LYS A 322 -13.23 30.06 -20.83
N ALA A 323 -14.41 30.68 -20.81
CA ALA A 323 -15.55 30.15 -20.06
C ALA A 323 -16.05 28.82 -20.66
N ASP A 324 -16.17 28.74 -21.98
CA ASP A 324 -16.57 27.52 -22.69
C ASP A 324 -15.50 26.44 -22.54
N ALA A 325 -14.22 26.79 -22.66
CA ALA A 325 -13.08 25.89 -22.41
C ALA A 325 -13.11 25.29 -20.99
N LEU A 326 -13.53 26.06 -19.98
CA LEU A 326 -13.70 25.55 -18.62
C LEU A 326 -14.87 24.57 -18.51
N VAL A 327 -15.99 24.87 -19.17
CA VAL A 327 -17.14 23.95 -19.23
C VAL A 327 -16.74 22.65 -19.91
N ASP A 328 -16.01 22.74 -21.02
CA ASP A 328 -15.52 21.60 -21.80
C ASP A 328 -14.51 20.76 -21.00
N LEU A 329 -13.62 21.39 -20.22
CA LEU A 329 -12.68 20.67 -19.35
C LEU A 329 -13.41 19.68 -18.43
N PHE A 330 -14.49 20.12 -17.78
CA PHE A 330 -15.25 19.27 -16.85
C PHE A 330 -16.32 18.41 -17.53
N GLY A 331 -16.79 18.82 -18.72
CA GLY A 331 -17.81 18.12 -19.50
C GLY A 331 -17.26 16.97 -20.36
N ASN A 332 -16.03 17.10 -20.86
CA ASN A 332 -15.41 16.12 -21.75
C ASN A 332 -14.78 14.96 -20.99
N THR A 333 -14.44 13.90 -21.74
CA THR A 333 -13.73 12.73 -21.22
C THR A 333 -12.33 13.12 -20.77
N PHE A 334 -12.03 12.82 -19.51
CA PHE A 334 -10.77 13.09 -18.82
C PHE A 334 -9.79 11.92 -18.92
N SER A 335 -10.06 10.82 -18.20
CA SER A 335 -9.12 9.71 -18.05
C SER A 335 -9.85 8.42 -17.69
N ARG A 336 -9.19 7.28 -17.92
CA ARG A 336 -9.54 5.99 -17.31
C ARG A 336 -9.11 5.96 -15.84
N LEU A 337 -9.82 5.23 -14.98
CA LEU A 337 -9.52 5.12 -13.54
C LEU A 337 -8.19 4.41 -13.30
N SER A 338 -8.03 3.23 -13.90
CA SER A 338 -6.85 2.38 -13.81
C SER A 338 -6.43 1.87 -15.19
N PRO A 339 -5.16 1.49 -15.40
CA PRO A 339 -4.67 0.86 -16.64
C PRO A 339 -5.47 -0.36 -17.09
N ASP A 340 -6.15 -1.05 -16.17
CA ASP A 340 -7.00 -2.20 -16.46
C ASP A 340 -8.34 -1.84 -17.10
N THR A 341 -8.72 -0.55 -17.06
CA THR A 341 -10.00 -0.06 -17.59
C THR A 341 -9.79 0.66 -18.92
N ASN A 342 -10.60 0.32 -19.92
CA ASN A 342 -10.55 0.96 -21.25
C ASN A 342 -11.53 2.14 -21.39
N THR A 343 -12.40 2.36 -20.42
CA THR A 343 -13.42 3.41 -20.46
C THR A 343 -12.86 4.72 -19.93
N GLN A 344 -12.82 5.74 -20.78
CA GLN A 344 -12.53 7.10 -20.35
C GLN A 344 -13.76 7.71 -19.65
N LEU A 345 -13.52 8.42 -18.56
CA LEU A 345 -14.54 9.04 -17.72
C LEU A 345 -14.35 10.55 -17.72
N THR A 346 -15.41 11.33 -17.52
CA THR A 346 -15.29 12.77 -17.19
C THR A 346 -14.69 12.94 -15.79
N PHE A 347 -14.29 14.15 -15.40
CA PHE A 347 -13.80 14.40 -14.03
C PHE A 347 -14.78 13.95 -12.94
N ALA A 348 -16.07 14.27 -13.12
CA ALA A 348 -17.11 13.84 -12.20
C ALA A 348 -17.28 12.31 -12.19
N GLY A 349 -17.27 11.68 -13.38
CA GLY A 349 -17.35 10.23 -13.52
C GLY A 349 -16.15 9.52 -12.88
N TYR A 350 -14.95 10.09 -13.04
CA TYR A 350 -13.70 9.59 -12.47
C TYR A 350 -13.76 9.61 -10.94
N TYR A 351 -14.16 10.73 -10.34
CA TYR A 351 -14.30 10.83 -8.88
C TYR A 351 -15.33 9.83 -8.33
N ILE A 352 -16.49 9.71 -9.00
CA ILE A 352 -17.50 8.72 -8.62
C ILE A 352 -16.90 7.31 -8.69
N ALA A 353 -16.26 6.95 -9.80
CA ALA A 353 -15.65 5.64 -9.99
C ALA A 353 -14.58 5.34 -8.92
N LEU A 354 -13.67 6.28 -8.65
CA LEU A 354 -12.66 6.19 -7.59
C LEU A 354 -13.30 5.88 -6.23
N THR A 355 -14.32 6.64 -5.84
CA THR A 355 -15.00 6.42 -4.55
C THR A 355 -15.79 5.11 -4.52
N SER A 356 -16.41 4.72 -5.64
CA SER A 356 -17.20 3.49 -5.76
C SER A 356 -16.32 2.22 -5.71
N GLU A 357 -15.17 2.24 -6.38
CA GLU A 357 -14.21 1.14 -6.33
C GLU A 357 -13.67 0.97 -4.91
N ASN A 358 -13.23 2.06 -4.27
CA ASN A 358 -12.76 2.03 -2.89
C ASN A 358 -13.81 1.55 -1.90
N ALA A 359 -15.06 2.01 -2.04
CA ALA A 359 -16.16 1.53 -1.21
C ALA A 359 -16.42 0.03 -1.43
N THR A 360 -16.32 -0.44 -2.67
CA THR A 360 -16.52 -1.85 -3.01
C THR A 360 -15.41 -2.72 -2.44
N ASN A 361 -14.14 -2.33 -2.63
CA ASN A 361 -12.97 -3.02 -2.10
C ASN A 361 -13.01 -3.04 -0.57
N GLY A 362 -13.29 -1.90 0.07
CA GLY A 362 -13.45 -1.79 1.52
C GLY A 362 -14.55 -2.71 2.06
N ARG A 363 -15.71 -2.79 1.40
CA ARG A 363 -16.80 -3.70 1.78
C ARG A 363 -16.40 -5.18 1.64
N VAL A 364 -15.70 -5.54 0.56
CA VAL A 364 -15.22 -6.91 0.34
C VAL A 364 -14.22 -7.31 1.43
N TYR A 365 -13.20 -6.48 1.67
CA TYR A 365 -12.19 -6.76 2.70
C TYR A 365 -12.78 -6.81 4.11
N TYR A 366 -13.71 -5.90 4.42
CA TYR A 366 -14.44 -5.94 5.69
C TYR A 366 -15.21 -7.26 5.84
N SER A 367 -15.96 -7.68 4.82
CA SER A 367 -16.71 -8.95 4.86
C SER A 367 -15.80 -10.17 5.02
N VAL A 368 -14.64 -10.19 4.36
CA VAL A 368 -13.66 -11.27 4.50
C VAL A 368 -13.10 -11.30 5.91
N SER A 369 -12.70 -10.14 6.44
CA SER A 369 -12.19 -10.02 7.81
C SER A 369 -13.22 -10.48 8.85
N THR A 370 -14.50 -10.08 8.72
CA THR A 370 -15.55 -10.52 9.64
C THR A 370 -15.80 -12.03 9.59
N ASN A 371 -15.71 -12.63 8.39
CA ASN A 371 -15.87 -14.08 8.24
C ASN A 371 -14.70 -14.85 8.85
N GLN A 372 -13.47 -14.36 8.67
CA GLN A 372 -12.27 -14.93 9.28
C GLN A 372 -12.29 -14.81 10.80
N GLU A 373 -12.77 -13.68 11.33
CA GLU A 373 -12.94 -13.46 12.77
C GLU A 373 -13.94 -14.46 13.38
N ALA A 374 -15.07 -14.69 12.70
CA ALA A 374 -16.06 -15.66 13.12
C ALA A 374 -15.50 -17.10 13.09
N MET A 375 -14.74 -17.45 12.05
CA MET A 375 -14.06 -18.74 11.95
C MET A 375 -13.02 -18.92 13.06
N ARG A 376 -12.19 -17.89 13.32
CA ARG A 376 -11.21 -17.91 14.42
C ARG A 376 -11.88 -18.14 15.76
N THR A 377 -12.97 -17.42 16.03
CA THR A 377 -13.74 -17.55 17.28
C THR A 377 -14.33 -18.96 17.42
N SER A 378 -14.88 -19.53 16.34
CA SER A 378 -15.39 -20.90 16.36
C SER A 378 -14.30 -21.94 16.64
N LEU A 379 -13.11 -21.76 16.05
CA LEU A 379 -11.96 -22.64 16.28
C LEU A 379 -11.41 -22.49 17.70
N ASP A 380 -11.36 -21.27 18.23
CA ASP A 380 -10.92 -21.03 19.61
C ASP A 380 -11.88 -21.66 20.62
N ASN A 381 -13.20 -21.57 20.40
CA ASN A 381 -14.18 -22.29 21.22
C ASN A 381 -13.96 -23.81 21.18
N GLN A 382 -13.75 -24.39 19.99
CA GLN A 382 -13.43 -25.82 19.85
C GLN A 382 -12.12 -26.19 20.56
N ARG A 383 -11.12 -25.31 20.52
CA ARG A 383 -9.85 -25.50 21.25
C ARG A 383 -10.09 -25.49 22.76
N GLN A 384 -10.87 -24.54 23.27
CA GLN A 384 -11.23 -24.46 24.69
C GLN A 384 -12.04 -25.67 25.16
N GLU A 385 -12.91 -26.24 24.32
CA GLU A 385 -13.63 -27.48 24.63
C GLU A 385 -12.71 -28.69 24.83
N VAL A 386 -11.57 -28.74 24.13
CA VAL A 386 -10.60 -29.84 24.21
C VAL A 386 -9.53 -29.60 25.28
N VAL A 387 -9.04 -28.36 25.38
CA VAL A 387 -7.92 -27.97 26.25
C VAL A 387 -8.39 -27.58 27.66
N GLY A 388 -9.67 -27.22 27.81
CA GLY A 388 -10.27 -26.89 29.11
C GLY A 388 -10.33 -28.11 30.03
N VAL A 389 -9.25 -28.36 30.76
CA VAL A 389 -9.29 -29.24 31.93
C VAL A 389 -10.15 -28.53 32.97
N SER A 390 -11.18 -29.20 33.47
CA SER A 390 -12.01 -28.62 34.53
C SER A 390 -11.19 -28.50 35.81
N ASP A 391 -11.18 -27.33 36.46
CA ASP A 391 -10.66 -27.15 37.82
C ASP A 391 -11.16 -28.23 38.80
N SER A 392 -12.35 -28.78 38.52
CA SER A 392 -12.94 -29.89 39.28
C SER A 392 -12.18 -31.21 39.10
N ASP A 393 -11.67 -31.50 37.91
CA ASP A 393 -10.86 -32.67 37.63
C ASP A 393 -9.45 -32.52 38.24
N GLU A 394 -8.85 -31.34 38.16
CA GLU A 394 -7.56 -31.07 38.82
C GLU A 394 -7.67 -31.11 40.35
N LEU A 395 -8.75 -30.56 40.93
CA LEU A 395 -9.06 -30.71 42.35
C LEU A 395 -9.33 -32.17 42.73
N THR A 396 -10.02 -32.93 41.88
CA THR A 396 -10.25 -34.36 42.10
C THR A 396 -8.92 -35.13 42.12
N HIS A 397 -8.01 -34.80 41.21
CA HIS A 397 -6.66 -35.37 41.16
C HIS A 397 -5.85 -34.99 42.42
N MET A 398 -5.92 -33.73 42.86
CA MET A 398 -5.29 -33.27 44.09
C MET A 398 -5.81 -34.02 45.32
N ILE A 399 -7.13 -34.14 45.47
CA ILE A 399 -7.76 -34.89 46.56
C ILE A 399 -7.34 -36.37 46.51
N ARG A 400 -7.26 -36.96 45.32
CA ARG A 400 -6.80 -38.34 45.12
C ARG A 400 -5.33 -38.50 45.55
N TYR A 401 -4.44 -37.59 45.16
CA TYR A 401 -3.03 -37.64 45.57
C TYR A 401 -2.84 -37.40 47.07
N GLN A 402 -3.59 -36.46 47.67
CA GLN A 402 -3.59 -36.26 49.12
C GLN A 402 -4.05 -37.51 49.87
N ASN A 403 -5.14 -38.15 49.41
CA ASN A 403 -5.63 -39.40 50.00
C ASN A 403 -4.63 -40.55 49.84
N ALA A 404 -4.02 -40.69 48.65
CA ALA A 404 -2.99 -41.69 48.39
C ALA A 404 -1.76 -41.48 49.29
N TYR A 405 -1.28 -40.24 49.43
CA TYR A 405 -0.17 -39.90 50.32
C TYR A 405 -0.47 -40.22 51.78
N ASN A 406 -1.67 -39.85 52.26
CA ASN A 406 -2.13 -40.18 53.61
C ASN A 406 -2.21 -41.70 53.84
N ALA A 407 -2.66 -42.47 52.84
CA ALA A 407 -2.71 -43.94 52.90
C ALA A 407 -1.29 -44.56 52.91
N SER A 408 -0.39 -44.10 52.03
CA SER A 408 1.01 -44.54 51.98
C SER A 408 1.76 -44.22 53.27
N SER A 409 1.54 -43.04 53.87
CA SER A 409 2.12 -42.66 55.16
C SER A 409 1.68 -43.61 56.28
N ARG A 410 0.39 -43.97 56.33
CA ARG A 410 -0.12 -44.97 57.28
C ARG A 410 0.48 -46.36 57.03
N TYR A 411 0.63 -46.74 55.77
CA TYR A 411 1.22 -48.04 55.40
C TYR A 411 2.69 -48.12 55.82
N ILE A 412 3.49 -47.08 55.55
CA ILE A 412 4.90 -46.99 56.00
C ILE A 412 4.99 -47.02 57.51
N ASN A 413 4.12 -46.28 58.23
CA ASN A 413 4.09 -46.33 59.69
C ASN A 413 3.74 -47.72 60.22
N THR A 414 2.86 -48.45 59.53
CA THR A 414 2.52 -49.83 59.91
C THR A 414 3.71 -50.77 59.66
N ILE A 415 4.42 -50.60 58.54
CA ILE A 415 5.66 -51.35 58.25
C ILE A 415 6.73 -51.04 59.29
N ASN A 416 6.95 -49.77 59.65
CA ASN A 416 7.92 -49.40 60.69
C ASN A 416 7.59 -50.07 62.02
N SER A 417 6.32 -50.07 62.44
CA SER A 417 5.89 -50.78 63.65
C SER A 417 6.07 -52.32 63.55
N MET A 418 5.89 -52.91 62.37
CA MET A 418 6.14 -54.33 62.14
C MET A 418 7.65 -54.66 62.16
N LEU A 419 8.48 -53.79 61.58
CA LEU A 419 9.94 -53.92 61.64
C LEU A 419 10.44 -53.77 63.08
N ASP A 420 9.93 -52.80 63.82
CA ASP A 420 10.28 -52.61 65.24
C ASP A 420 9.88 -53.82 66.09
N THR A 421 8.71 -54.41 65.85
CA THR A 421 8.30 -55.62 66.58
C THR A 421 9.14 -56.84 66.21
N LEU A 422 9.52 -57.02 64.95
CA LEU A 422 10.43 -58.09 64.52
C LEU A 422 11.84 -57.92 65.12
N ILE A 423 12.37 -56.70 65.13
CA ILE A 423 13.69 -56.39 65.69
C ILE A 423 13.70 -56.61 67.20
N ASN A 424 12.69 -56.11 67.91
CA ASN A 424 12.60 -56.27 69.37
C ASN A 424 12.24 -57.71 69.81
N ALA A 425 11.70 -58.55 68.92
CA ALA A 425 11.47 -59.97 69.17
C ALA A 425 12.72 -60.85 68.91
N MET A 426 13.74 -60.32 68.25
CA MET A 426 15.02 -61.00 67.95
C MET A 426 16.14 -60.72 68.96
N THR A 427 15.92 -59.80 69.89
CA THR A 427 16.75 -59.56 71.09
C THR A 427 16.05 -60.15 72.31
#